data_AF-A0A374JRI6-F1
#
_entry.id   AF-A0A374JRI6-F1
#
_cell.length_a   1.000
_cell.length_b   1.000
_cell.length_c   1.000
_cell.angle_alpha   90.00
_cell.angle_beta   90.00
_cell.angle_gamma   90.00
#
_symmetry.space_group_name_H-M   'P 1'
#
loop_
_entity.id
_entity.type
_entity.pdbx_description
1 polymer ?
#
loop_
_entity_poly.entity_id
_entity_poly.type
_entity_poly.pdbx_seq_one_letter_code
_entity_poly.pdbx_strand_id
1 'polypeptide(L)'
;MGIRKGIFIGAAMLSIMACTACGNSGGNVSETNSAETSTGVESGIIEQPQVMYDGHIYYYNATGRDEKLPEGYEIAGTIKRVDSKDYPAENFAAAGVDLEAGQEIYISTTEKNVIYLKYDSGYARFERRPEEATEKAQDETKSAEKENEIEGNSEMTAYMDASMEEDYGEDGEFDFDSIFGIDQLDLNYEAHVAGFDGESFLYSVHIDGGVTDEKVDEIQQVMADYSSQNGDEENYMGYIDIYNGEDQIMIYLDLGGVSEENSNMAVTGILNALNSVSGIKSVIINEGM
;
A
#
# COMPACT_ATOMS: atom_id res chain seq x y z
N MET A 1 42.88 -47.68 -39.62
CA MET A 1 44.06 -48.19 -38.87
C MET A 1 44.54 -47.05 -37.99
N GLY A 2 44.46 -47.01 -36.67
CA GLY A 2 44.08 -47.99 -35.66
C GLY A 2 44.72 -47.51 -34.35
N ILE A 3 44.06 -46.60 -33.63
CA ILE A 3 44.49 -46.14 -32.31
C ILE A 3 43.96 -47.16 -31.29
N ARG A 4 44.86 -47.94 -30.68
CA ARG A 4 44.60 -48.93 -29.63
C ARG A 4 44.96 -48.27 -28.28
N LYS A 5 43.99 -48.04 -27.37
CA LYS A 5 43.41 -48.93 -26.32
C LYS A 5 44.17 -48.91 -24.97
N GLY A 6 43.41 -48.72 -23.88
CA GLY A 6 43.72 -49.12 -22.49
C GLY A 6 43.36 -48.02 -21.47
N ILE A 7 42.12 -47.86 -20.99
CA ILE A 7 41.37 -48.57 -19.91
C ILE A 7 41.83 -48.22 -18.47
N PHE A 8 40.91 -47.52 -17.78
CA PHE A 8 40.45 -47.53 -16.37
C PHE A 8 41.30 -48.15 -15.24
N ILE A 9 41.30 -47.44 -14.09
CA ILE A 9 41.19 -47.80 -12.64
C ILE A 9 41.53 -46.48 -11.89
N GLY A 10 40.95 -45.96 -10.82
CA GLY A 10 40.00 -46.42 -9.81
C GLY A 10 40.29 -45.60 -8.52
N ALA A 11 39.26 -44.99 -7.95
CA ALA A 11 39.02 -44.56 -6.57
C ALA A 11 40.13 -44.01 -5.62
N ALA A 12 39.69 -42.96 -4.90
CA ALA A 12 39.99 -42.57 -3.51
C ALA A 12 41.26 -41.73 -3.23
N MET A 13 41.05 -40.54 -2.64
CA MET A 13 41.35 -40.34 -1.22
C MET A 13 40.76 -39.01 -0.69
N LEU A 14 40.04 -39.13 0.43
CA LEU A 14 39.71 -38.07 1.39
C LEU A 14 40.98 -37.31 1.80
N SER A 15 40.89 -35.99 1.98
CA SER A 15 41.80 -35.29 2.88
C SER A 15 41.06 -34.20 3.65
N ILE A 16 40.80 -34.51 4.92
CA ILE A 16 40.42 -33.59 5.98
C ILE A 16 41.69 -32.89 6.43
N MET A 17 41.71 -31.55 6.50
CA MET A 17 42.69 -30.83 7.28
C MET A 17 41.97 -29.80 8.15
N ALA A 18 41.80 -30.18 9.42
CA ALA A 18 41.39 -29.32 10.50
C ALA A 18 42.61 -28.51 10.98
N CYS A 19 42.41 -27.21 11.19
CA CYS A 19 43.29 -26.41 12.04
C CYS A 19 42.50 -26.03 13.30
N THR A 20 42.92 -26.62 14.41
CA THR A 20 42.44 -26.38 15.77
C THR A 20 43.13 -25.15 16.36
N ALA A 21 42.31 -24.23 16.89
CA ALA A 21 42.39 -23.46 18.15
C ALA A 21 43.78 -23.04 18.72
N CYS A 22 43.98 -21.86 19.30
CA CYS A 22 43.30 -21.31 20.49
C CYS A 22 43.79 -19.87 20.76
N GLY A 23 42.94 -19.04 21.37
CA GLY A 23 43.34 -17.74 21.95
C GLY A 23 42.18 -17.03 22.66
N ASN A 24 41.96 -17.39 23.93
CA ASN A 24 40.85 -17.04 24.82
C ASN A 24 40.83 -15.57 25.31
N SER A 25 39.67 -14.89 25.30
CA SER A 25 39.05 -14.23 26.48
C SER A 25 37.92 -13.24 26.13
N GLY A 26 36.76 -13.41 26.78
CA GLY A 26 35.77 -12.34 27.02
C GLY A 26 34.70 -12.11 25.95
N GLY A 27 33.51 -12.67 26.15
CA GLY A 27 32.32 -12.30 25.39
C GLY A 27 31.06 -12.82 26.07
N ASN A 28 30.43 -11.96 26.86
CA ASN A 28 29.06 -12.18 27.34
C ASN A 28 28.11 -12.26 26.14
N VAL A 29 27.10 -13.11 26.28
CA VAL A 29 25.89 -13.11 25.46
C VAL A 29 25.17 -11.77 25.62
N SER A 30 24.83 -11.15 24.49
CA SER A 30 23.75 -10.17 24.28
C SER A 30 23.45 -10.32 22.78
N GLU A 31 22.39 -11.01 22.32
CA GLU A 31 21.01 -10.49 22.25
C GLU A 31 21.02 -8.97 21.99
N THR A 32 20.63 -8.45 20.84
CA THR A 32 19.53 -8.81 19.93
C THR A 32 19.85 -8.33 18.51
N ASN A 33 19.42 -9.11 17.52
CA ASN A 33 19.37 -8.71 16.12
C ASN A 33 18.33 -7.59 15.95
N SER A 34 18.75 -6.39 15.54
CA SER A 34 17.85 -5.48 14.85
C SER A 34 17.63 -6.07 13.46
N ALA A 35 16.45 -6.62 13.23
CA ALA A 35 16.03 -7.02 11.90
C ALA A 35 15.78 -5.73 11.12
N GLU A 36 16.63 -5.42 10.16
CA GLU A 36 16.34 -4.41 9.16
C GLU A 36 15.26 -5.00 8.23
N THR A 37 14.17 -4.26 7.97
CA THR A 37 13.24 -4.63 6.90
C THR A 37 13.88 -4.32 5.54
N SER A 38 13.38 -4.94 4.47
CA SER A 38 13.93 -4.80 3.11
C SER A 38 13.96 -3.35 2.59
N THR A 39 13.25 -2.43 3.25
CA THR A 39 13.15 -0.99 2.98
C THR A 39 14.27 -0.16 3.64
N GLY A 40 15.15 -0.78 4.44
CA GLY A 40 16.23 -0.10 5.17
C GLY A 40 15.73 0.69 6.39
N VAL A 41 14.50 0.41 6.83
CA VAL A 41 13.89 0.97 8.03
C VAL A 41 14.02 -0.06 9.17
N GLU A 42 14.28 0.41 10.39
CA GLU A 42 14.38 -0.48 11.56
C GLU A 42 13.03 -1.21 11.77
N SER A 43 13.05 -2.54 11.92
CA SER A 43 11.82 -3.32 12.17
C SER A 43 11.04 -2.78 13.37
N GLY A 44 9.73 -2.61 13.17
CA GLY A 44 8.81 -2.05 14.16
C GLY A 44 8.64 -0.54 14.08
N ILE A 45 9.14 0.10 13.02
CA ILE A 45 8.79 1.49 12.67
C ILE A 45 7.52 1.50 11.80
N ILE A 46 6.62 2.43 12.10
CA ILE A 46 5.51 2.79 11.23
C ILE A 46 6.10 3.49 10.02
N GLU A 47 5.96 2.90 8.83
CA GLU A 47 6.52 3.48 7.61
C GLU A 47 5.60 4.59 7.07
N GLN A 48 4.28 4.37 7.03
CA GLN A 48 3.33 5.34 6.51
C GLN A 48 3.22 6.61 7.38
N PRO A 49 3.44 7.81 6.82
CA PRO A 49 3.20 9.08 7.50
C PRO A 49 1.72 9.24 7.86
N GLN A 50 1.46 9.55 9.13
CA GLN A 50 0.11 9.72 9.68
C GLN A 50 0.08 10.82 10.74
N VAL A 51 -1.04 11.53 10.83
CA VAL A 51 -1.21 12.72 11.68
C VAL A 51 -2.57 12.68 12.37
N MET A 52 -2.59 12.83 13.69
CA MET A 52 -3.82 12.97 14.46
C MET A 52 -4.25 14.44 14.49
N TYR A 53 -5.43 14.74 13.98
CA TYR A 53 -6.03 16.06 14.02
C TYR A 53 -7.54 15.95 14.24
N ASP A 54 -8.10 16.82 15.09
CA ASP A 54 -9.52 16.83 15.46
C ASP A 54 -10.09 15.44 15.84
N GLY A 55 -9.29 14.63 16.55
CA GLY A 55 -9.70 13.29 17.00
C GLY A 55 -9.63 12.20 15.93
N HIS A 56 -9.16 12.50 14.72
CA HIS A 56 -9.03 11.56 13.62
C HIS A 56 -7.59 11.43 13.15
N ILE A 57 -7.22 10.23 12.71
CA ILE A 57 -5.93 9.98 12.04
C ILE A 57 -6.12 10.20 10.55
N TYR A 58 -5.25 11.04 9.98
CA TYR A 58 -5.11 11.27 8.55
C TYR A 58 -3.82 10.63 8.06
N TYR A 59 -3.87 9.98 6.92
CA TYR A 59 -2.81 9.15 6.36
C TYR A 59 -2.28 9.77 5.07
N TYR A 60 -0.98 9.70 4.86
CA TYR A 60 -0.36 10.08 3.59
C TYR A 60 -0.47 8.92 2.59
N ASN A 61 -1.03 9.21 1.42
CA ASN A 61 -1.29 8.23 0.36
C ASN A 61 -0.33 8.40 -0.83
N ALA A 62 0.92 8.80 -0.58
CA ALA A 62 1.95 8.97 -1.62
C ALA A 62 1.61 9.95 -2.76
N THR A 63 0.69 10.89 -2.56
CA THR A 63 0.23 11.84 -3.59
C THR A 63 1.23 12.94 -3.97
N GLY A 64 2.51 12.81 -3.60
CA GLY A 64 3.51 13.86 -3.74
C GLY A 64 3.59 14.84 -2.56
N ARG A 65 4.74 15.53 -2.44
CA ARG A 65 5.07 16.49 -1.36
C ARG A 65 5.44 17.89 -1.88
N ASP A 66 5.33 18.10 -3.18
CA ASP A 66 5.65 19.34 -3.91
C ASP A 66 4.41 20.02 -4.48
N GLU A 67 3.23 19.59 -4.05
CA GLU A 67 1.95 20.16 -4.47
C GLU A 67 1.79 21.61 -3.97
N LYS A 68 0.93 22.36 -4.66
CA LYS A 68 0.48 23.67 -4.17
C LYS A 68 -0.67 23.50 -3.20
N LEU A 69 -0.70 24.32 -2.16
CA LEU A 69 -1.85 24.38 -1.25
C LEU A 69 -3.10 24.86 -2.03
N PRO A 70 -4.21 24.10 -2.02
CA PRO A 70 -5.46 24.54 -2.64
C PRO A 70 -6.05 25.76 -1.94
N GLU A 71 -6.88 26.53 -2.67
CA GLU A 71 -7.64 27.62 -2.06
C GLU A 71 -8.62 27.11 -0.99
N GLY A 72 -8.84 27.90 0.06
CA GLY A 72 -9.76 27.54 1.15
C GLY A 72 -9.14 26.76 2.31
N TYR A 73 -7.85 26.42 2.21
CA TYR A 73 -7.09 25.82 3.30
C TYR A 73 -6.37 26.87 4.15
N GLU A 74 -6.47 26.73 5.48
CA GLU A 74 -5.85 27.63 6.46
C GLU A 74 -5.04 26.87 7.50
N ILE A 75 -4.07 27.55 8.12
CA ILE A 75 -3.19 26.93 9.13
C ILE A 75 -3.98 26.60 10.41
N ALA A 76 -4.04 25.32 10.75
CA ALA A 76 -4.64 24.82 11.99
C ALA A 76 -3.64 24.79 13.16
N GLY A 77 -2.36 24.56 12.87
CA GLY A 77 -1.34 24.41 13.89
C GLY A 77 -0.07 23.77 13.36
N THR A 78 0.75 23.25 14.28
CA THR A 78 1.99 22.55 13.94
C THR A 78 2.10 21.23 14.68
N ILE A 79 2.73 20.24 14.04
CA ILE A 79 3.06 18.95 14.66
C ILE A 79 3.87 19.20 15.94
N LYS A 80 3.44 18.60 17.05
CA LYS A 80 4.07 18.76 18.38
C LYS A 80 5.03 17.63 18.69
N ARG A 81 4.72 16.42 18.24
CA ARG A 81 5.53 15.22 18.47
C ARG A 81 5.42 14.30 17.27
N VAL A 82 6.50 13.57 17.01
CA VAL A 82 6.55 12.49 16.03
C VAL A 82 7.04 11.25 16.77
N ASP A 83 6.30 10.16 16.66
CA ASP A 83 6.69 8.84 17.16
C ASP A 83 6.88 7.89 15.98
N SER A 84 7.96 7.13 15.95
CA SER A 84 8.20 6.21 14.84
C SER A 84 7.62 4.82 15.08
N LYS A 85 7.17 4.47 16.29
CA LYS A 85 6.76 3.11 16.66
C LYS A 85 5.31 3.02 17.13
N ASP A 86 4.75 4.10 17.67
CA ASP A 86 3.39 4.15 18.18
C ASP A 86 2.47 5.08 17.36
N TYR A 87 1.20 4.68 17.18
CA TYR A 87 0.19 5.49 16.50
C TYR A 87 -0.08 6.82 17.24
N PRO A 88 -0.36 7.93 16.54
CA PRO A 88 -0.55 9.23 17.17
C PRO A 88 -1.88 9.25 17.94
N ALA A 89 -1.82 9.26 19.27
CA ALA A 89 -3.01 9.22 20.13
C ALA A 89 -3.56 10.60 20.57
N GLU A 90 -2.88 11.70 20.21
CA GLU A 90 -3.25 13.06 20.63
C GLU A 90 -3.22 14.01 19.44
N ASN A 91 -4.09 15.03 19.42
CA ASN A 91 -4.11 16.03 18.36
C ASN A 91 -2.72 16.69 18.19
N PHE A 92 -2.35 16.92 16.93
CA PHE A 92 -1.04 17.42 16.50
C PHE A 92 0.13 16.46 16.77
N ALA A 93 -0.13 15.20 17.15
CA ALA A 93 0.87 14.15 17.11
C ALA A 93 0.90 13.53 15.72
N ALA A 94 2.07 13.08 15.31
CA ALA A 94 2.27 12.36 14.07
C ALA A 94 3.09 11.09 14.30
N ALA A 95 3.03 10.17 13.36
CA ALA A 95 3.89 9.00 13.32
C ALA A 95 4.19 8.62 11.88
N GLY A 96 5.26 7.89 11.64
CA GLY A 96 5.70 7.58 10.28
C GLY A 96 7.06 8.16 9.93
N VAL A 97 7.56 7.78 8.75
CA VAL A 97 8.82 8.32 8.22
C VAL A 97 8.64 9.75 7.69
N ASP A 98 9.75 10.49 7.60
CA ASP A 98 9.80 11.83 7.00
C ASP A 98 8.81 12.86 7.58
N LEU A 99 8.50 12.75 8.87
CA LEU A 99 7.73 13.73 9.61
C LEU A 99 8.60 14.37 10.70
N GLU A 100 8.41 15.67 10.89
CA GLU A 100 9.17 16.45 11.85
C GLU A 100 8.25 17.31 12.72
N ALA A 101 8.59 17.41 14.00
CA ALA A 101 7.93 18.35 14.88
C ALA A 101 8.15 19.78 14.37
N GLY A 102 7.07 20.57 14.32
CA GLY A 102 7.07 21.93 13.80
C GLY A 102 6.47 22.09 12.40
N GLN A 103 6.25 21.00 11.65
CA GLN A 103 5.56 21.08 10.35
C GLN A 103 4.15 21.64 10.50
N GLU A 104 3.75 22.52 9.59
CA GLU A 104 2.45 23.21 9.60
C GLU A 104 1.37 22.29 9.03
N ILE A 105 0.23 22.24 9.72
CA ILE A 105 -0.98 21.52 9.31
C ILE A 105 -2.01 22.53 8.82
N TYR A 106 -2.57 22.27 7.64
CA TYR A 106 -3.56 23.09 6.97
C TYR A 106 -4.87 22.33 6.80
N ILE A 107 -5.98 22.99 7.08
CA ILE A 107 -7.32 22.39 7.03
C ILE A 107 -8.28 23.24 6.23
N SER A 108 -9.35 22.60 5.75
CA SER A 108 -10.49 23.28 5.16
C SER A 108 -11.67 23.37 6.13
N THR A 109 -12.43 24.46 6.03
CA THR A 109 -13.71 24.58 6.74
C THR A 109 -14.81 23.73 6.09
N THR A 110 -14.67 23.39 4.80
CA THR A 110 -15.65 22.63 4.01
C THR A 110 -15.25 21.17 3.82
N GLU A 111 -13.97 20.88 3.57
CA GLU A 111 -13.46 19.53 3.34
C GLU A 111 -12.84 18.98 4.64
N LYS A 112 -13.56 18.06 5.30
CA LYS A 112 -13.16 17.53 6.63
C LYS A 112 -12.33 16.26 6.57
N ASN A 113 -12.27 15.62 5.41
CA ASN A 113 -11.57 14.34 5.24
C ASN A 113 -10.13 14.51 4.76
N VAL A 114 -9.71 15.75 4.49
CA VAL A 114 -8.40 16.07 3.95
C VAL A 114 -7.72 17.15 4.79
N ILE A 115 -6.44 16.94 5.08
CA ILE A 115 -5.54 17.97 5.59
C ILE A 115 -4.29 18.05 4.70
N TYR A 116 -3.59 19.17 4.76
CA TYR A 116 -2.31 19.32 4.09
C TYR A 116 -1.20 19.56 5.11
N LEU A 117 -0.08 18.89 4.93
CA LEU A 117 1.15 19.15 5.68
C LEU A 117 2.13 19.91 4.81
N LYS A 118 2.79 20.90 5.41
CA LYS A 118 3.82 21.67 4.72
C LYS A 118 5.19 20.99 4.79
N TYR A 119 5.83 20.93 3.64
CA TYR A 119 7.21 20.51 3.42
C TYR A 119 8.01 21.65 2.80
N ASP A 120 9.34 21.55 2.80
CA ASP A 120 10.21 22.53 2.12
C ASP A 120 9.94 22.59 0.61
N SER A 121 9.51 21.47 0.02
CA SER A 121 9.18 21.32 -1.39
C SER A 121 7.79 21.84 -1.78
N GLY A 122 6.87 21.97 -0.84
CA GLY A 122 5.46 22.25 -1.12
C GLY A 122 4.55 21.72 -0.03
N TYR A 123 3.43 21.13 -0.44
CA TYR A 123 2.43 20.56 0.47
C TYR A 123 2.19 19.10 0.13
N ALA A 124 1.91 18.30 1.14
CA ALA A 124 1.53 16.91 0.99
C ALA A 124 0.09 16.73 1.49
N ARG A 125 -0.69 15.95 0.75
CA ARG A 125 -2.10 15.71 1.06
C ARG A 125 -2.23 14.47 1.95
N PHE A 126 -2.96 14.63 3.05
CA PHE A 126 -3.25 13.56 3.99
C PHE A 126 -4.77 13.40 4.08
N GLU A 127 -5.24 12.16 4.12
CA GLU A 127 -6.66 11.85 4.10
C GLU A 127 -7.04 10.90 5.21
N ARG A 128 -8.25 11.06 5.74
CA ARG A 128 -8.90 10.04 6.56
C ARG A 128 -10.00 9.37 5.76
N ARG A 129 -10.27 8.09 6.04
CA ARG A 129 -11.49 7.44 5.53
C ARG A 129 -12.71 8.29 5.94
N PRO A 130 -13.66 8.57 5.03
CA PRO A 130 -14.92 9.18 5.41
C PRO A 130 -15.56 8.32 6.50
N GLU A 131 -15.96 8.91 7.61
CA GLU A 131 -16.83 8.18 8.53
C GLU A 131 -18.14 7.93 7.79
N GLU A 132 -18.50 6.65 7.60
CA GLU A 132 -19.89 6.29 7.34
C GLU A 132 -20.72 7.00 8.41
N ALA A 133 -21.71 7.78 7.98
CA ALA A 133 -22.54 8.58 8.84
C ALA A 133 -23.34 7.68 9.81
N THR A 134 -22.71 7.26 10.90
CA THR A 134 -23.40 6.79 12.09
C THR A 134 -23.99 8.02 12.77
N GLU A 135 -25.30 8.16 12.62
CA GLU A 135 -26.14 9.18 13.20
C GLU A 135 -25.75 9.55 14.65
N LYS A 136 -24.94 10.60 14.81
CA LYS A 136 -24.94 11.46 16.01
C LYS A 136 -24.65 12.91 15.66
N ALA A 137 -25.46 13.47 14.76
CA ALA A 137 -25.75 14.90 14.74
C ALA A 137 -27.10 15.15 15.43
N GLN A 138 -27.13 15.07 16.76
CA GLN A 138 -28.21 15.65 17.57
C GLN A 138 -27.64 16.31 18.83
N ASP A 139 -27.08 17.49 18.63
CA ASP A 139 -27.19 18.72 19.44
C ASP A 139 -26.12 19.64 18.83
N GLU A 140 -26.38 20.81 18.26
CA GLU A 140 -27.21 21.87 18.79
C GLU A 140 -27.77 22.68 17.61
N THR A 141 -29.09 22.65 17.41
CA THR A 141 -29.77 23.70 16.65
C THR A 141 -30.07 24.84 17.62
N LYS A 142 -29.43 26.01 17.45
CA LYS A 142 -30.15 27.29 17.53
C LYS A 142 -29.30 28.50 17.18
N SER A 143 -29.88 29.29 16.26
CA SER A 143 -29.63 30.72 15.97
C SER A 143 -28.56 30.92 14.89
N ALA A 144 -28.81 31.57 13.75
CA ALA A 144 -29.97 32.33 13.31
C ALA A 144 -29.92 32.47 11.78
N GLU A 145 -31.05 32.26 11.12
CA GLU A 145 -31.31 32.80 9.79
C GLU A 145 -31.31 34.32 9.84
N LYS A 146 -30.55 34.98 8.96
CA LYS A 146 -31.06 36.18 8.26
C LYS A 146 -30.24 36.54 7.00
N GLU A 147 -30.89 36.30 5.86
CA GLU A 147 -30.95 37.12 4.62
C GLU A 147 -29.74 37.99 4.23
N ASN A 148 -29.21 37.77 3.02
CA ASN A 148 -29.22 38.81 1.99
C ASN A 148 -28.98 38.24 0.59
N GLU A 149 -30.00 38.33 -0.25
CA GLU A 149 -29.91 38.35 -1.71
C GLU A 149 -29.20 39.65 -2.16
N ILE A 150 -28.20 39.56 -3.05
CA ILE A 150 -27.93 40.60 -4.06
C ILE A 150 -27.46 39.93 -5.36
N GLU A 151 -28.26 40.11 -6.40
CA GLU A 151 -27.98 39.90 -7.83
C GLU A 151 -26.73 40.68 -8.32
N GLY A 152 -25.99 40.08 -9.26
CA GLY A 152 -24.90 40.81 -9.95
C GLY A 152 -24.12 40.01 -11.00
N ASN A 153 -24.81 39.50 -12.01
CA ASN A 153 -24.38 39.23 -13.40
C ASN A 153 -22.89 39.44 -13.80
N SER A 154 -22.22 38.43 -14.37
CA SER A 154 -21.95 38.34 -15.83
C SER A 154 -20.85 37.32 -16.19
N GLU A 155 -21.24 36.33 -16.99
CA GLU A 155 -20.46 35.68 -18.05
C GLU A 155 -18.99 35.28 -17.77
N MET A 156 -18.76 33.99 -17.50
CA MET A 156 -17.85 33.17 -18.32
C MET A 156 -18.10 31.66 -18.06
N THR A 157 -19.34 31.22 -18.24
CA THR A 157 -19.67 29.82 -18.49
C THR A 157 -19.35 29.50 -19.95
N ALA A 158 -18.08 29.22 -20.26
CA ALA A 158 -17.70 28.65 -21.55
C ALA A 158 -16.22 28.21 -21.58
N TYR A 159 -15.81 27.30 -20.68
CA TYR A 159 -14.78 26.27 -20.95
C TYR A 159 -15.03 25.13 -19.96
N MET A 160 -16.18 24.47 -20.12
CA MET A 160 -16.33 23.08 -19.68
C MET A 160 -15.45 22.26 -20.62
N ASP A 161 -14.27 21.89 -20.15
CA ASP A 161 -13.61 20.71 -20.69
C ASP A 161 -14.35 19.51 -20.11
N ALA A 162 -15.15 18.91 -20.98
CA ALA A 162 -16.03 17.80 -20.71
C ALA A 162 -15.23 16.50 -20.74
N SER A 163 -14.45 16.24 -19.68
CA SER A 163 -13.71 14.99 -19.52
C SER A 163 -13.65 14.46 -18.08
N MET A 164 -14.49 14.95 -17.18
CA MET A 164 -14.61 14.43 -15.80
C MET A 164 -16.07 14.46 -15.31
N GLU A 165 -16.98 14.05 -16.18
CA GLU A 165 -18.24 13.44 -15.76
C GLU A 165 -18.11 11.95 -16.08
N GLU A 166 -18.65 11.09 -15.21
CA GLU A 166 -18.57 9.62 -15.18
C GLU A 166 -17.30 9.15 -14.44
N ASP A 167 -17.35 8.66 -13.20
CA ASP A 167 -18.22 7.61 -12.65
C ASP A 167 -18.27 7.74 -11.12
N TYR A 168 -19.32 8.36 -10.58
CA TYR A 168 -19.63 8.26 -9.15
C TYR A 168 -20.92 7.45 -9.06
N GLY A 169 -20.81 6.23 -8.52
CA GLY A 169 -21.94 5.36 -8.24
C GLY A 169 -23.05 6.06 -7.45
N GLU A 170 -24.27 5.54 -7.58
CA GLU A 170 -25.54 6.17 -7.16
C GLU A 170 -25.69 6.41 -5.64
N ASP A 171 -24.65 6.14 -4.84
CA ASP A 171 -24.60 6.32 -3.39
C ASP A 171 -23.25 6.85 -2.86
N GLY A 172 -22.37 7.42 -3.69
CA GLY A 172 -21.14 8.05 -3.18
C GLY A 172 -20.20 7.13 -2.38
N GLU A 173 -20.41 5.82 -2.47
CA GLU A 173 -19.47 4.78 -2.07
C GLU A 173 -18.32 4.78 -3.08
N PHE A 174 -17.08 4.76 -2.58
CA PHE A 174 -15.89 4.82 -3.42
C PHE A 174 -15.71 3.46 -4.09
N ASP A 175 -16.07 3.34 -5.37
CA ASP A 175 -15.95 2.10 -6.12
C ASP A 175 -14.49 1.86 -6.50
N PHE A 176 -13.74 1.24 -5.59
CA PHE A 176 -12.35 0.86 -5.85
C PHE A 176 -12.23 -0.14 -7.01
N ASP A 177 -13.26 -0.95 -7.28
CA ASP A 177 -13.23 -1.90 -8.37
C ASP A 177 -13.18 -1.16 -9.71
N SER A 178 -14.00 -0.12 -9.89
CA SER A 178 -13.98 0.78 -11.07
C SER A 178 -12.64 1.55 -11.17
N ILE A 179 -12.12 2.07 -10.05
CA ILE A 179 -10.87 2.86 -10.03
C ILE A 179 -9.65 2.02 -10.44
N PHE A 180 -9.56 0.80 -9.94
CA PHE A 180 -8.49 -0.14 -10.32
C PHE A 180 -8.79 -0.86 -11.65
N GLY A 181 -9.96 -0.63 -12.25
CA GLY A 181 -10.40 -1.27 -13.50
C GLY A 181 -10.62 -2.78 -13.35
N ILE A 182 -10.95 -3.24 -12.15
CA ILE A 182 -11.23 -4.65 -11.82
C ILE A 182 -12.52 -5.10 -12.50
N ASP A 183 -13.52 -4.24 -12.54
CA ASP A 183 -14.82 -4.44 -13.19
C ASP A 183 -14.71 -4.70 -14.70
N GLN A 184 -13.63 -4.23 -15.32
CA GLN A 184 -13.31 -4.41 -16.73
C GLN A 184 -12.55 -5.71 -17.03
N LEU A 185 -12.11 -6.44 -16.00
CA LEU A 185 -11.38 -7.71 -16.16
C LEU A 185 -12.35 -8.87 -16.43
N ASP A 186 -12.02 -9.71 -17.43
CA ASP A 186 -12.77 -10.93 -17.75
C ASP A 186 -12.27 -12.10 -16.89
N LEU A 187 -12.62 -12.08 -15.60
CA LEU A 187 -12.17 -13.07 -14.60
C LEU A 187 -13.18 -14.23 -14.45
N ASN A 188 -12.64 -15.43 -14.25
CA ASN A 188 -13.39 -16.67 -13.97
C ASN A 188 -13.85 -16.77 -12.50
N TYR A 189 -13.55 -15.76 -11.68
CA TYR A 189 -13.83 -15.68 -10.26
C TYR A 189 -14.20 -14.23 -9.88
N GLU A 190 -14.79 -14.04 -8.70
CA GLU A 190 -15.15 -12.70 -8.21
C GLU A 190 -13.93 -11.97 -7.67
N ALA A 191 -13.68 -10.73 -8.08
CA ALA A 191 -12.60 -9.90 -7.56
C ALA A 191 -13.17 -8.61 -6.97
N HIS A 192 -12.65 -8.19 -5.82
CA HIS A 192 -13.07 -6.96 -5.16
C HIS A 192 -11.91 -6.32 -4.38
N VAL A 193 -11.88 -5.00 -4.35
CA VAL A 193 -10.95 -4.20 -3.55
C VAL A 193 -11.65 -3.69 -2.29
N ALA A 194 -11.35 -4.31 -1.15
CA ALA A 194 -11.94 -3.95 0.14
C ALA A 194 -11.26 -2.72 0.78
N GLY A 195 -10.07 -2.35 0.31
CA GLY A 195 -9.35 -1.21 0.85
C GLY A 195 -8.03 -0.94 0.11
N PHE A 196 -7.33 0.09 0.58
CA PHE A 196 -6.06 0.54 0.01
C PHE A 196 -5.02 0.73 1.12
N ASP A 197 -3.81 0.22 0.90
CA ASP A 197 -2.67 0.32 1.83
C ASP A 197 -1.40 0.78 1.09
N GLY A 198 -1.42 2.03 0.61
CA GLY A 198 -0.26 2.64 -0.03
C GLY A 198 0.26 1.84 -1.24
N GLU A 199 1.53 1.45 -1.19
CA GLU A 199 2.19 0.66 -2.24
C GLU A 199 2.02 -0.86 -2.05
N SER A 200 1.37 -1.27 -0.95
CA SER A 200 1.19 -2.67 -0.56
C SER A 200 -0.21 -3.17 -0.88
N PHE A 201 -0.28 -4.33 -1.53
CA PHE A 201 -1.52 -4.99 -1.91
C PHE A 201 -1.50 -6.42 -1.39
N LEU A 202 -2.51 -6.74 -0.59
CA LEU A 202 -2.67 -8.05 0.00
C LEU A 202 -3.88 -8.75 -0.61
N TYR A 203 -3.65 -9.79 -1.39
CA TYR A 203 -4.70 -10.54 -2.06
C TYR A 203 -5.06 -11.77 -1.22
N SER A 204 -6.27 -11.79 -0.70
CA SER A 204 -6.89 -12.97 -0.11
C SER A 204 -7.52 -13.83 -1.19
N VAL A 205 -6.90 -14.96 -1.54
CA VAL A 205 -7.39 -15.89 -2.55
C VAL A 205 -8.20 -17.01 -1.90
N HIS A 206 -9.51 -16.95 -2.07
CA HIS A 206 -10.47 -17.91 -1.53
C HIS A 206 -10.72 -19.05 -2.51
N ILE A 207 -10.50 -20.30 -2.08
CA ILE A 207 -10.58 -21.49 -2.92
C ILE A 207 -11.86 -22.28 -2.62
N ASP A 208 -12.58 -22.69 -3.68
CA ASP A 208 -13.71 -23.60 -3.56
C ASP A 208 -13.26 -24.96 -3.00
N GLY A 209 -13.82 -25.33 -1.85
CA GLY A 209 -13.46 -26.56 -1.14
C GLY A 209 -12.24 -26.43 -0.21
N GLY A 210 -11.68 -25.22 -0.06
CA GLY A 210 -10.61 -24.89 0.88
C GLY A 210 -9.20 -25.01 0.30
N VAL A 211 -8.23 -24.50 1.07
CA VAL A 211 -6.81 -24.47 0.69
C VAL A 211 -6.17 -25.86 0.81
N THR A 212 -5.41 -26.24 -0.21
CA THR A 212 -4.61 -27.47 -0.24
C THR A 212 -3.17 -27.15 -0.67
N ASP A 213 -2.20 -27.96 -0.24
CA ASP A 213 -0.80 -27.79 -0.64
C ASP A 213 -0.63 -27.77 -2.18
N GLU A 214 -1.39 -28.61 -2.90
CA GLU A 214 -1.39 -28.64 -4.37
C GLU A 214 -1.86 -27.30 -4.97
N LYS A 215 -2.85 -26.64 -4.36
CA LYS A 215 -3.33 -25.34 -4.81
C LYS A 215 -2.34 -24.23 -4.50
N VAL A 216 -1.65 -24.30 -3.36
CA VAL A 216 -0.57 -23.37 -2.99
C VAL A 216 0.57 -23.47 -4.01
N ASP A 217 1.03 -24.69 -4.32
CA ASP A 217 2.09 -24.92 -5.31
C ASP A 217 1.69 -24.41 -6.71
N GLU A 218 0.43 -24.61 -7.12
CA GLU A 218 -0.10 -24.10 -8.40
C GLU A 218 -0.06 -22.57 -8.45
N ILE A 219 -0.56 -21.89 -7.42
CA ILE A 219 -0.55 -20.42 -7.36
C ILE A 219 0.88 -19.87 -7.30
N GLN A 220 1.78 -20.52 -6.54
CA GLN A 220 3.20 -20.15 -6.51
C GLN A 220 3.84 -20.23 -7.88
N GLN A 221 3.56 -21.28 -8.65
CA GLN A 221 4.07 -21.40 -10.01
C GLN A 221 3.50 -20.32 -10.93
N VAL A 222 2.19 -20.02 -10.84
CA VAL A 222 1.54 -18.99 -11.67
C VAL A 222 2.09 -17.59 -11.38
N MET A 223 2.34 -17.25 -10.11
CA MET A 223 2.95 -15.97 -9.75
C MET A 223 4.42 -15.89 -10.18
N ALA A 224 5.19 -16.98 -10.06
CA ALA A 224 6.57 -17.02 -10.56
C ALA A 224 6.64 -16.83 -12.08
N ASP A 225 5.71 -17.43 -12.82
CA ASP A 225 5.59 -17.28 -14.26
C ASP A 225 5.17 -15.85 -14.63
N TYR A 226 4.22 -15.26 -13.90
CA TYR A 226 3.82 -13.86 -14.07
C TYR A 226 5.00 -12.89 -13.89
N SER A 227 5.74 -13.00 -12.79
CA SER A 227 6.91 -12.16 -12.52
C SER A 227 7.99 -12.33 -13.59
N SER A 228 8.20 -13.55 -14.09
CA SER A 228 9.22 -13.81 -15.11
C SER A 228 8.84 -13.34 -16.52
N GLN A 229 7.54 -13.25 -16.82
CA GLN A 229 7.04 -12.82 -18.14
C GLN A 229 6.90 -11.31 -18.26
N ASN A 230 6.59 -10.63 -17.16
CA ASN A 230 6.31 -9.19 -17.15
C ASN A 230 7.44 -8.38 -16.49
N GLY A 231 8.31 -9.04 -15.72
CA GLY A 231 9.44 -8.43 -15.04
C GLY A 231 10.77 -8.58 -15.79
N ASP A 232 11.51 -7.49 -15.97
CA ASP A 232 12.91 -7.51 -16.42
C ASP A 232 13.75 -6.40 -15.74
N GLU A 233 15.01 -6.23 -16.16
CA GLU A 233 15.91 -5.21 -15.58
C GLU A 233 15.40 -3.77 -15.75
N GLU A 234 14.52 -3.51 -16.72
CA GLU A 234 13.93 -2.19 -17.01
C GLU A 234 12.47 -2.09 -16.53
N ASN A 235 11.77 -3.22 -16.36
CA ASN A 235 10.35 -3.30 -16.02
C ASN A 235 10.17 -4.09 -14.71
N TYR A 236 10.39 -3.46 -13.57
CA TYR A 236 10.11 -4.08 -12.27
C TYR A 236 8.60 -4.10 -11.99
N MET A 237 8.05 -5.27 -11.63
CA MET A 237 6.61 -5.50 -11.37
C MET A 237 6.26 -5.62 -9.87
N GLY A 238 7.20 -5.27 -8.99
CA GLY A 238 6.99 -5.34 -7.55
C GLY A 238 7.54 -6.62 -6.93
N TYR A 239 7.63 -6.64 -5.61
CA TYR A 239 8.00 -7.81 -4.85
C TYR A 239 6.74 -8.60 -4.54
N ILE A 240 6.72 -9.88 -4.95
CA ILE A 240 5.61 -10.80 -4.72
C ILE A 240 6.06 -11.87 -3.73
N ASP A 241 5.28 -12.04 -2.66
CA ASP A 241 5.42 -13.16 -1.74
C ASP A 241 4.09 -13.87 -1.51
N ILE A 242 4.15 -15.16 -1.18
CA ILE A 242 2.97 -16.01 -1.06
C ILE A 242 3.05 -16.82 0.22
N TYR A 243 2.01 -16.74 1.03
CA TYR A 243 1.93 -17.47 2.28
C TYR A 243 0.50 -17.95 2.55
N ASN A 244 0.37 -18.88 3.49
CA ASN A 244 -0.92 -19.44 3.86
C ASN A 244 -1.61 -18.56 4.91
N GLY A 245 -2.87 -18.18 4.64
CA GLY A 245 -3.79 -17.65 5.64
C GLY A 245 -4.42 -18.78 6.46
N GLU A 246 -5.49 -18.47 7.20
CA GLU A 246 -6.22 -19.46 7.99
C GLU A 246 -7.09 -20.36 7.09
N ASP A 247 -7.78 -19.76 6.11
CA ASP A 247 -8.70 -20.42 5.18
C ASP A 247 -8.55 -19.97 3.72
N GLN A 248 -7.55 -19.15 3.44
CA GLN A 248 -7.23 -18.55 2.14
C GLN A 248 -5.73 -18.60 1.84
N ILE A 249 -5.35 -18.38 0.58
CA ILE A 249 -3.96 -18.17 0.18
C ILE A 249 -3.72 -16.67 0.09
N MET A 250 -2.67 -16.18 0.74
CA MET A 250 -2.34 -14.76 0.76
C MET A 250 -1.22 -14.49 -0.24
N ILE A 251 -1.43 -13.49 -1.10
CA ILE A 251 -0.38 -12.96 -1.98
C ILE A 251 -0.10 -11.53 -1.55
N TYR A 252 1.13 -11.23 -1.21
CA TYR A 252 1.58 -9.88 -0.93
C TYR A 252 2.29 -9.32 -2.15
N LEU A 253 1.90 -8.15 -2.60
CA LEU A 253 2.54 -7.36 -3.64
C LEU A 253 2.99 -6.02 -3.04
N ASP A 254 4.27 -5.74 -3.12
CA ASP A 254 4.85 -4.44 -2.81
C ASP A 254 5.27 -3.77 -4.11
N LEU A 255 4.65 -2.63 -4.43
CA LEU A 255 4.96 -1.82 -5.61
C LEU A 255 6.22 -0.97 -5.44
N GLY A 256 6.94 -1.04 -4.32
CA GLY A 256 8.14 -0.25 -4.07
C GLY A 256 9.15 -0.30 -5.22
N GLY A 257 9.27 0.78 -5.98
CA GLY A 257 10.17 0.90 -7.14
C GLY A 257 9.57 0.47 -8.49
N VAL A 258 8.29 0.10 -8.54
CA VAL A 258 7.51 -0.04 -9.78
C VAL A 258 7.24 1.36 -10.35
N SER A 259 7.33 1.50 -11.67
CA SER A 259 7.00 2.79 -12.30
C SER A 259 5.50 3.07 -12.23
N GLU A 260 5.12 4.34 -12.22
CA GLU A 260 3.72 4.75 -12.23
C GLU A 260 2.96 4.15 -13.43
N GLU A 261 3.59 4.12 -14.61
CA GLU A 261 3.05 3.50 -15.84
C GLU A 261 2.75 2.00 -15.67
N ASN A 262 3.55 1.30 -14.85
CA ASN A 262 3.42 -0.14 -14.65
C ASN A 262 2.60 -0.50 -13.39
N SER A 263 2.28 0.46 -12.53
CA SER A 263 1.66 0.21 -11.22
C SER A 263 0.29 -0.48 -11.35
N ASN A 264 -0.56 0.02 -12.26
CA ASN A 264 -1.85 -0.63 -12.51
C ASN A 264 -1.66 -2.04 -13.11
N MET A 265 -0.72 -2.20 -14.04
CA MET A 265 -0.40 -3.52 -14.63
C MET A 265 0.14 -4.52 -13.60
N ALA A 266 0.90 -4.06 -12.60
CA ALA A 266 1.37 -4.89 -11.51
C ALA A 266 0.20 -5.39 -10.65
N VAL A 267 -0.73 -4.49 -10.29
CA VAL A 267 -1.89 -4.82 -9.46
C VAL A 267 -2.89 -5.73 -10.17
N THR A 268 -3.32 -5.35 -11.37
CA THR A 268 -4.32 -6.10 -12.16
C THR A 268 -3.71 -7.35 -12.81
N GLY A 269 -2.39 -7.37 -13.02
CA GLY A 269 -1.66 -8.49 -13.60
C GLY A 269 -1.71 -9.74 -12.72
N ILE A 270 -1.66 -9.59 -11.39
CA ILE A 270 -1.86 -10.71 -10.46
C ILE A 270 -3.23 -11.35 -10.66
N LEU A 271 -4.29 -10.55 -10.73
CA LEU A 271 -5.65 -11.06 -10.94
C LEU A 271 -5.77 -11.80 -12.29
N ASN A 272 -5.24 -11.21 -13.36
CA ASN A 272 -5.22 -11.84 -14.67
C ASN A 272 -4.41 -13.15 -14.69
N ALA A 273 -3.29 -13.22 -13.99
CA ALA A 273 -2.50 -14.44 -13.89
C ALA A 273 -3.25 -15.55 -13.13
N LEU A 274 -3.88 -15.21 -12.02
CA LEU A 274 -4.74 -16.13 -11.24
C LEU A 274 -5.92 -16.65 -12.05
N ASN A 275 -6.35 -15.95 -13.11
CA ASN A 275 -7.44 -16.39 -13.98
C ASN A 275 -7.19 -17.75 -14.67
N SER A 276 -5.92 -18.18 -14.72
CA SER A 276 -5.52 -19.51 -15.21
C SER A 276 -5.72 -20.64 -14.18
N VAL A 277 -5.92 -20.31 -12.90
CA VAL A 277 -6.07 -21.26 -11.79
C VAL A 277 -7.54 -21.60 -11.60
N SER A 278 -7.87 -22.88 -11.76
CA SER A 278 -9.24 -23.35 -11.54
C SER A 278 -9.60 -23.46 -10.06
N GLY A 279 -10.88 -23.24 -9.72
CA GLY A 279 -11.39 -23.42 -8.36
C GLY A 279 -11.14 -22.24 -7.42
N ILE A 280 -10.64 -21.11 -7.92
CA ILE A 280 -10.72 -19.85 -7.18
C ILE A 280 -12.18 -19.41 -7.17
N LYS A 281 -12.70 -19.11 -5.98
CA LYS A 281 -14.04 -18.56 -5.78
C LYS A 281 -14.01 -17.05 -5.87
N SER A 282 -13.13 -16.43 -5.08
CA SER A 282 -12.99 -14.98 -5.03
C SER A 282 -11.59 -14.56 -4.64
N VAL A 283 -11.20 -13.35 -5.04
CA VAL A 283 -9.98 -12.69 -4.59
C VAL A 283 -10.35 -11.32 -4.03
N ILE A 284 -10.02 -11.09 -2.77
CA ILE A 284 -10.31 -9.81 -2.10
C ILE A 284 -8.98 -9.12 -1.82
N ILE A 285 -8.79 -7.93 -2.37
CA ILE A 285 -7.61 -7.10 -2.14
C ILE A 285 -7.83 -6.31 -0.85
N ASN A 286 -6.84 -6.38 0.04
CA ASN A 286 -6.77 -5.70 1.33
C ASN A 286 -7.92 -6.07 2.28
N GLU A 287 -8.32 -7.33 2.26
CA GLU A 287 -9.36 -7.87 3.15
C GLU A 287 -8.95 -7.71 4.63
N GLY A 288 -9.77 -6.98 5.40
CA GLY A 288 -9.57 -6.83 6.85
C GLY A 288 -8.58 -5.74 7.28
N MET A 289 -8.18 -4.84 6.37
CA MET A 289 -7.31 -3.69 6.66
C MET A 289 -8.06 -2.38 6.99
#